data_AF-C9ZFB7-F1
#
_entry.id   AF-C9ZFB7-F1
#
_cell.length_a   1.000
_cell.length_b   1.000
_cell.length_c   1.000
_cell.angle_alpha   90.00
_cell.angle_beta   90.00
_cell.angle_gamma   90.00
#
_symmetry.space_group_name_H-M   'P 1'
#
loop_
_entity.id
_entity.type
_entity.pdbx_description
1 polymer ?
#
loop_
_entity_poly.entity_id
_entity_poly.type
_entity_poly.pdbx_seq_one_letter_code
_entity_poly.pdbx_strand_id
1 'polypeptide(L)'
;MNTSTAVLQLFREDTEKDEAEIQPPPSFLGMAAATARLVAYRDTQYEDGEQRALLVVDCPFCDHQHIHPAGLASAPRVCPRTSRCVGRSTGVYYFPAVTQ
;
A
#
# COMPACT_ATOMS: atom_id res chain seq x y z
N MET A 1 -29.27 43.93 -28.72
CA MET A 1 -28.94 42.49 -28.80
C MET A 1 -27.43 42.42 -28.82
N ASN A 2 -26.81 42.19 -27.66
CA ASN A 2 -25.36 42.18 -27.51
C ASN A 2 -24.95 40.78 -27.02
N THR A 3 -24.11 40.12 -27.81
CA THR A 3 -23.61 38.77 -27.61
C THR A 3 -22.51 38.79 -26.53
N SER A 4 -22.74 38.13 -25.39
CA SER A 4 -21.72 37.91 -24.37
C SER A 4 -20.87 36.70 -24.76
N THR A 5 -19.62 36.93 -25.15
CA THR A 5 -18.62 35.88 -25.34
C THR A 5 -18.01 35.55 -23.98
N ALA A 6 -18.42 34.44 -23.37
CA ALA A 6 -17.79 33.92 -22.16
C ALA A 6 -16.39 33.39 -22.50
N VAL A 7 -15.36 34.05 -21.98
CA VAL A 7 -13.97 33.56 -22.06
C VAL A 7 -13.83 32.42 -21.05
N LEU A 8 -13.82 31.17 -21.54
CA LEU A 8 -13.44 30.00 -20.76
C LEU A 8 -11.91 29.99 -20.61
N GLN A 9 -11.40 30.26 -19.41
CA GLN A 9 -10.00 30.06 -19.08
C GLN A 9 -9.73 28.55 -18.99
N LEU A 10 -9.16 27.98 -20.05
CA LEU A 10 -9.02 26.54 -20.26
C LEU A 10 -7.75 25.91 -19.65
N PHE A 11 -6.87 26.69 -19.02
CA PHE A 11 -5.68 26.16 -18.35
C PHE A 11 -5.37 26.96 -17.09
N ARG A 12 -5.64 26.36 -15.93
CA ARG A 12 -5.05 26.78 -14.66
C ARG A 12 -3.69 26.10 -14.57
N GLU A 13 -2.64 26.89 -14.36
CA GLU A 13 -1.29 26.43 -14.04
C GLU A 13 -1.34 25.27 -13.03
N ASP A 14 -0.76 24.13 -13.41
CA ASP A 14 -0.53 22.99 -12.51
C ASP A 14 0.38 23.47 -11.39
N THR A 15 -0.23 23.97 -10.33
CA THR A 15 0.46 24.17 -9.06
C THR A 15 0.95 22.80 -8.66
N GLU A 16 2.28 22.66 -8.58
CA GLU A 16 2.98 21.48 -8.13
C GLU A 16 2.19 20.87 -6.99
N LYS A 17 1.66 19.68 -7.26
CA LYS A 17 0.88 18.90 -6.32
C LYS A 17 1.84 18.60 -5.19
N ASP A 18 1.80 19.43 -4.16
CA ASP A 18 2.45 19.23 -2.87
C ASP A 18 2.16 17.78 -2.51
N GLU A 19 3.15 16.92 -2.71
CA GLU A 19 3.06 15.51 -2.35
C GLU A 19 2.88 15.57 -0.85
N ALA A 20 1.62 15.47 -0.41
CA ALA A 20 1.29 15.53 1.01
C ALA A 20 2.18 14.49 1.69
N GLU A 21 3.20 14.99 2.39
CA GLU A 21 4.20 14.18 3.04
C GLU A 21 3.42 13.25 3.96
N ILE A 22 3.41 11.95 3.64
CA ILE A 22 2.66 10.95 4.39
C ILE A 22 3.36 10.88 5.74
N GLN A 23 2.93 11.70 6.69
CA GLN A 23 3.51 11.70 8.02
C GLN A 23 3.30 10.31 8.60
N PRO A 24 4.38 9.56 8.90
CA PRO A 24 4.23 8.25 9.50
C PRO A 24 3.43 8.42 10.80
N PRO A 25 2.42 7.58 11.06
CA PRO A 25 1.68 7.62 12.32
C PRO A 25 2.67 7.57 13.49
N PRO A 26 2.37 8.24 14.61
CA PRO A 26 3.25 8.28 15.77
C PRO A 26 3.64 6.86 16.15
N SER A 27 4.95 6.60 16.22
CA SER A 27 5.51 5.29 16.56
C SER A 27 5.09 4.92 17.98
N PHE A 28 3.99 4.19 18.12
CA PHE A 28 3.72 3.46 19.36
C PHE A 28 4.83 2.43 19.53
N LEU A 29 5.35 2.28 20.75
CA LEU A 29 6.38 1.29 21.08
C LEU A 29 6.03 -0.08 20.47
N GLY A 30 6.82 -0.53 19.50
CA GLY A 30 6.61 -1.80 18.78
C GLY A 30 5.96 -1.69 17.40
N MET A 31 5.69 -0.49 16.87
CA MET A 31 5.29 -0.28 15.47
C MET A 31 6.44 0.22 14.59
N ALA A 32 6.64 -0.44 13.45
CA ALA A 32 7.62 -0.03 12.44
C ALA A 32 6.96 0.05 11.05
N ALA A 33 7.35 1.07 10.29
CA ALA A 33 7.06 1.12 8.86
C ALA A 33 7.84 0.00 8.16
N ALA A 34 7.18 -0.69 7.24
CA ALA A 34 7.84 -1.68 6.39
C ALA A 34 7.51 -1.41 4.93
N THR A 35 8.53 -1.50 4.08
CA THR A 35 8.33 -1.53 2.63
C THR A 35 7.67 -2.84 2.25
N ALA A 36 6.65 -2.77 1.40
CA ALA A 36 5.97 -3.96 0.92
C ALA A 36 5.62 -3.85 -0.57
N ARG A 37 5.59 -5.00 -1.23
CA ARG A 37 5.13 -5.14 -2.62
C ARG A 37 4.03 -6.19 -2.72
N LEU A 38 3.09 -5.99 -3.63
CA LEU A 38 2.06 -6.96 -3.98
C LEU A 38 2.53 -7.82 -5.14
N VAL A 39 2.32 -9.12 -5.02
CA VAL A 39 2.60 -10.08 -6.09
C VAL A 39 1.32 -10.86 -6.37
N ALA A 40 0.77 -10.69 -7.57
CA ALA A 40 -0.36 -11.50 -8.02
C ALA A 40 0.13 -12.91 -8.39
N TYR A 41 -0.64 -13.93 -8.01
CA TYR A 41 -0.38 -15.30 -8.38
C TYR A 41 -1.68 -16.03 -8.72
N ARG A 42 -1.56 -17.08 -9.53
CA ARG A 42 -2.68 -17.97 -9.82
C ARG A 42 -2.66 -19.12 -8.83
N ASP A 43 -3.69 -19.19 -8.01
CA ASP A 43 -3.85 -20.29 -7.06
C ASP A 43 -4.68 -21.39 -7.71
N THR A 44 -4.08 -22.56 -7.93
CA THR A 44 -4.78 -23.70 -8.53
C THR A 44 -5.60 -24.48 -7.50
N GLN A 45 -5.54 -24.13 -6.22
CA GLN A 45 -6.34 -24.78 -5.17
C GLN A 45 -7.78 -24.27 -5.12
N TYR A 46 -8.06 -23.10 -5.71
CA TYR A 46 -9.40 -22.53 -5.82
C TYR A 46 -9.90 -22.66 -7.26
N GLU A 47 -11.08 -23.25 -7.44
CA GLU A 47 -11.71 -23.43 -8.76
C GLU A 47 -12.41 -22.16 -9.28
N ASP A 48 -12.29 -21.03 -8.57
CA ASP A 48 -12.93 -19.75 -8.95
C ASP A 48 -12.19 -19.03 -10.09
N GLY A 49 -10.97 -19.46 -10.43
CA GLY A 49 -10.16 -18.86 -11.49
C GLY A 49 -9.60 -17.48 -11.15
N GLU A 50 -9.82 -17.00 -9.92
CA GLU A 50 -9.40 -15.68 -9.46
C GLU A 50 -7.90 -15.63 -9.16
N GLN A 51 -7.27 -14.49 -9.48
CA GLN A 51 -5.88 -14.25 -9.06
C GLN A 51 -5.86 -13.84 -7.59
N ARG A 52 -4.98 -14.48 -6.82
CA ARG A 52 -4.70 -14.13 -5.44
C ARG A 52 -3.51 -13.17 -5.38
N ALA A 53 -3.35 -12.49 -4.26
CA ALA A 53 -2.22 -11.62 -4.00
C ALA A 53 -1.43 -12.07 -2.77
N LEU A 54 -0.12 -11.94 -2.87
CA LEU A 54 0.81 -12.02 -1.75
C LEU A 54 1.34 -10.63 -1.45
N LEU A 55 1.52 -10.34 -0.17
CA LEU A 55 2.24 -9.17 0.30
C LEU A 55 3.64 -9.62 0.71
N VAL A 56 4.65 -9.17 -0.04
CA VAL A 56 6.05 -9.41 0.30
C VAL A 56 6.58 -8.20 1.03
N VAL A 57 7.03 -8.41 2.26
CA VAL A 57 7.38 -7.35 3.21
C VAL A 57 8.85 -7.48 3.57
N ASP A 58 9.61 -6.39 3.42
CA ASP A 58 10.97 -6.31 3.94
C ASP A 58 10.89 -6.04 5.45
N CYS A 59 11.14 -7.07 6.26
CA CYS A 59 10.86 -7.00 7.70
C CYS A 59 11.89 -6.13 8.45
N PRO A 60 11.47 -5.05 9.12
CA PRO A 60 12.39 -4.13 9.80
C PRO A 60 13.03 -4.71 11.07
N PHE A 61 12.62 -5.90 11.51
CA PHE A 61 13.07 -6.50 12.77
C PHE A 61 14.14 -7.58 12.61
N CYS A 62 14.20 -8.21 11.44
CA CYS A 62 15.02 -9.39 11.22
C CYS A 62 15.72 -9.43 9.87
N ASP A 63 15.62 -8.38 9.05
CA ASP A 63 16.34 -8.24 7.78
C ASP A 63 16.08 -9.40 6.80
N HIS A 64 14.87 -9.96 6.86
CA HIS A 64 14.40 -11.01 5.97
C HIS A 64 13.08 -10.60 5.33
N GLN A 65 12.80 -11.14 4.15
CA GLN A 65 11.50 -10.99 3.49
C GLN A 65 10.47 -11.94 4.11
N HIS A 66 9.31 -11.39 4.46
CA HIS A 66 8.16 -12.18 4.86
C HIS A 66 7.07 -12.11 3.80
N ILE A 67 6.42 -13.24 3.56
CA ILE A 67 5.34 -13.36 2.59
C ILE A 67 4.04 -13.59 3.35
N HIS A 68 3.05 -12.75 3.11
CA HIS A 68 1.73 -12.84 3.72
C HIS A 68 0.64 -12.97 2.66
N PRO A 69 -0.44 -13.71 2.94
CA PRO A 69 -1.63 -13.65 2.10
C PRO A 69 -2.22 -12.24 2.10
N ALA A 70 -2.47 -11.68 0.91
CA ALA A 70 -3.09 -10.38 0.71
C ALA A 70 -4.52 -10.47 0.13
N GLY A 71 -5.09 -11.67 0.01
CA GLY A 71 -6.44 -11.86 -0.51
C GLY A 71 -6.47 -11.93 -2.03
N LEU A 72 -7.44 -11.26 -2.66
CA LEU A 72 -7.58 -11.20 -4.12
C LEU A 72 -6.64 -10.15 -4.72
N ALA A 73 -6.12 -10.41 -5.92
CA ALA A 73 -5.32 -9.43 -6.66
C ALA A 73 -6.14 -8.20 -7.09
N SER A 74 -7.44 -8.39 -7.34
CA SER A 74 -8.39 -7.30 -7.64
C SER A 74 -8.76 -6.46 -6.41
N ALA A 75 -8.57 -6.98 -5.19
CA ALA A 75 -8.91 -6.30 -3.94
C ALA A 75 -7.94 -6.70 -2.80
N PRO A 76 -6.67 -6.26 -2.86
CA PRO A 76 -5.65 -6.65 -1.92
C PRO A 76 -5.87 -6.03 -0.53
N ARG A 77 -5.61 -6.82 0.53
CA ARG A 77 -5.76 -6.43 1.93
C ARG A 77 -4.41 -6.02 2.53
N VAL A 78 -4.17 -4.71 2.58
CA VAL A 78 -2.94 -4.07 3.04
C VAL A 78 -3.05 -3.40 4.43
N CYS A 79 -4.09 -3.67 5.21
CA CYS A 79 -4.31 -3.09 6.54
C CYS A 79 -3.17 -3.40 7.54
N PRO A 80 -3.07 -2.67 8.68
CA PRO A 80 -2.07 -2.94 9.72
C PRO A 80 -2.08 -4.42 10.14
N ARG A 81 -0.88 -5.02 10.20
CA ARG A 81 -0.73 -6.45 10.52
C ARG A 81 -0.11 -6.58 11.90
N THR A 82 -0.82 -7.26 12.80
CA THR A 82 -0.22 -7.87 13.99
C THR A 82 0.48 -9.15 13.54
N SER A 83 1.66 -9.01 12.94
CA SER A 83 2.42 -10.15 12.44
C SER A 83 3.78 -10.18 13.11
N ARG A 84 4.12 -11.35 13.63
CA ARG A 84 5.30 -11.53 14.46
C ARG A 84 6.46 -12.00 13.57
N CYS A 85 7.61 -11.32 13.61
CA CYS A 85 8.82 -11.91 13.03
C CYS A 85 9.25 -13.11 13.90
N VAL A 86 9.70 -14.20 13.27
CA VAL A 86 10.27 -15.35 14.00
C VAL A 86 11.50 -14.93 14.82
N GLY A 87 12.27 -13.96 14.33
CA GLY A 87 13.48 -13.43 14.99
C GLY A 87 13.25 -12.52 16.20
N ARG A 88 12.05 -11.95 16.40
CA ARG A 88 11.73 -11.08 17.56
C ARG A 88 10.25 -11.18 17.95
N SER A 89 9.98 -11.34 19.24
CA SER A 89 8.65 -11.66 19.78
C SER A 89 7.61 -10.52 19.73
N THR A 90 7.96 -9.35 19.23
CA THR A 90 7.09 -8.16 19.20
C THR A 90 7.26 -7.40 17.89
N GLY A 91 6.18 -6.82 17.40
CA GLY A 91 6.18 -6.04 16.17
C GLY A 91 4.79 -6.00 15.55
N VAL A 92 4.18 -4.82 15.51
CA VAL A 92 3.12 -4.52 14.55
C VAL A 92 3.83 -3.77 13.43
N TYR A 93 3.55 -4.11 12.18
CA TYR A 93 4.04 -3.29 11.07
C TYR A 93 2.88 -2.81 10.23
N TYR A 94 3.07 -1.60 9.73
CA TYR A 94 2.18 -0.94 8.80
C TYR A 94 2.94 -0.65 7.52
N PHE A 95 2.22 -0.62 6.40
CA PHE A 95 2.80 -0.40 5.08
C PHE A 95 2.42 1.01 4.64
N PRO A 96 3.31 2.00 4.81
CA PRO A 96 3.01 3.38 4.40
C PRO A 96 2.80 3.51 2.89
N ALA A 97 3.44 2.64 2.11
CA ALA A 97 3.24 2.50 0.68
C ALA A 97 3.40 1.03 0.28
N VAL A 98 2.58 0.58 -0.68
CA VAL A 98 2.64 -0.76 -1.25
C VAL A 98 2.79 -0.63 -2.76
N THR A 99 3.90 -1.12 -3.30
CA THR A 99 4.14 -1.12 -4.76
C THR A 99 3.56 -2.37 -5.41
N GLN A 100 3.17 -2.27 -6.69
CA GLN A 100 2.73 -3.40 -7.51
C GLN A 100 3.82 -3.85 -8.47
#